data_AF-A0A9Q7TTP0-F1
#
_entry.id   AF-A0A9Q7TTP0-F1
#
_cell.length_a   1.000
_cell.length_b   1.000
_cell.length_c   1.000
_cell.angle_alpha   90.00
_cell.angle_beta   90.00
_cell.angle_gamma   90.00
#
_symmetry.space_group_name_H-M   'P 1'
#
loop_
_entity.id
_entity.type
_entity.pdbx_description
1 polymer ?
#
loop_
_entity_poly.entity_id
_entity_poly.type
_entity_poly.pdbx_seq_one_letter_code
_entity_poly.pdbx_strand_id
1 'polypeptide(L)'
;MAQRLEENKETLLLASHAGQTNNVCPPQWLGKLLNSVPALPLEAVPHNRPNHADLQGIIADASLHPAMEACLHLINGDLYSAHFLVRKAQGGSRYLDWLHAILHKLEGDFRNAKMWYTDLGNNNVGAEDGMDEHQTPSEGGRERAGKFVRFHEFWFVPATNGGAGERTAAKELDLQRSQSLPHALRLTAHQHIDLVFLASLASKAASSSALKSSDSIARENEKHHSSTTVSEDKIKDSKSAFDANELQNLYAELQQDTRSQEAVGSLTKLELVWMLSSMVDDFGWRRFEMEETV
;
A
#
# COMPACT_ATOMS: atom_id res chain seq x y z
N MET A 1 -11.59 8.56 5.81
CA MET A 1 -10.74 7.34 5.84
C MET A 1 -11.18 6.33 6.90
N ALA A 2 -11.26 6.70 8.19
CA ALA A 2 -11.59 5.76 9.26
C ALA A 2 -12.93 5.04 9.05
N GLN A 3 -13.99 5.76 8.66
CA GLN A 3 -15.29 5.16 8.36
C GLN A 3 -15.18 4.07 7.27
N ARG A 4 -14.51 4.38 6.15
CA ARG A 4 -14.31 3.44 5.04
C ARG A 4 -13.49 2.20 5.43
N LEU A 5 -12.49 2.39 6.30
CA LEU A 5 -11.72 1.28 6.85
C LEU A 5 -12.63 0.33 7.61
N GLU A 6 -13.51 0.86 8.48
CA GLU A 6 -14.47 0.04 9.21
C GLU A 6 -15.51 -0.60 8.29
N GLU A 7 -16.04 0.12 7.30
CA GLU A 7 -16.96 -0.44 6.28
C GLU A 7 -16.33 -1.64 5.53
N ASN A 8 -15.05 -1.53 5.14
CA ASN A 8 -14.36 -2.64 4.47
C ASN A 8 -14.12 -3.83 5.42
N LYS A 9 -13.78 -3.58 6.69
CA LYS A 9 -13.65 -4.64 7.69
C LYS A 9 -14.98 -5.36 7.92
N GLU A 10 -16.07 -4.62 8.08
CA GLU A 10 -17.41 -5.18 8.22
C GLU A 10 -17.78 -6.01 6.99
N THR A 11 -17.52 -5.49 5.78
CA THR A 11 -17.75 -6.21 4.52
C THR A 11 -16.97 -7.53 4.49
N LEU A 12 -15.68 -7.53 4.83
CA LEU A 12 -14.87 -8.75 4.89
C LEU A 12 -15.41 -9.79 5.89
N LEU A 13 -15.95 -9.34 7.02
CA LEU A 13 -16.53 -10.20 8.04
C LEU A 13 -17.94 -10.69 7.67
N LEU A 14 -18.67 -9.95 6.84
CA LEU A 14 -20.02 -10.24 6.36
C LEU A 14 -20.06 -10.92 4.99
N ALA A 15 -18.92 -11.08 4.31
CA ALA A 15 -18.77 -11.62 2.95
C ALA A 15 -19.15 -13.11 2.80
N SER A 16 -20.22 -13.54 3.45
CA SER A 16 -20.93 -14.80 3.28
C SER A 16 -22.10 -14.71 2.30
N HIS A 17 -22.42 -13.55 1.70
CA HIS A 17 -23.77 -13.29 1.16
C HIS A 17 -23.84 -12.73 -0.28
N ALA A 18 -23.02 -13.22 -1.21
CA ALA A 18 -23.23 -12.96 -2.64
C ALA A 18 -23.11 -14.24 -3.49
N GLY A 19 -24.20 -15.02 -3.52
CA GLY A 19 -24.61 -15.76 -4.72
C GLY A 19 -23.64 -16.77 -5.34
N GLN A 20 -22.85 -17.52 -4.58
CA GLN A 20 -22.06 -18.63 -5.11
C GLN A 20 -22.28 -19.91 -4.29
N THR A 21 -22.40 -21.03 -5.01
CA THR A 21 -22.95 -22.32 -4.57
C THR A 21 -22.08 -23.12 -3.61
N ASN A 22 -21.00 -22.54 -3.09
CA ASN A 22 -20.12 -23.16 -2.11
C ASN A 22 -20.09 -22.24 -0.89
N ASN A 23 -20.37 -22.77 0.31
CA ASN A 23 -20.29 -22.05 1.58
C ASN A 23 -18.87 -21.49 1.80
N VAL A 24 -18.62 -20.30 1.26
CA VAL A 24 -17.36 -19.57 1.34
C VAL A 24 -17.55 -18.54 2.45
N CYS A 25 -17.12 -18.88 3.65
CA CYS A 25 -17.22 -18.02 4.82
C CYS A 25 -15.84 -17.43 5.15
N PRO A 26 -15.77 -16.17 5.62
CA PRO A 26 -14.52 -15.62 6.12
C PRO A 26 -14.00 -16.49 7.28
N PRO A 27 -12.66 -16.64 7.42
CA PRO A 27 -12.09 -17.38 8.53
C PRO A 27 -12.51 -16.79 9.88
N GLN A 28 -12.85 -17.63 10.87
CA GLN A 28 -13.32 -17.18 12.18
C GLN A 28 -12.30 -16.30 12.92
N TRP A 29 -11.00 -16.46 12.62
CA TRP A 29 -9.91 -15.67 13.18
C TRP A 29 -9.69 -14.32 12.48
N LEU A 30 -10.39 -14.04 11.36
CA LEU A 30 -10.16 -12.82 10.57
C LEU A 30 -10.41 -11.54 11.37
N GLY A 31 -11.46 -11.51 12.19
CA GLY A 31 -11.76 -10.34 13.03
C GLY A 31 -10.63 -10.00 14.01
N LYS A 32 -9.92 -11.02 14.53
CA LYS A 32 -8.75 -10.83 15.39
C LYS A 32 -7.61 -10.15 14.64
N LEU A 33 -7.35 -10.53 13.38
CA LEU A 33 -6.32 -9.90 12.54
C LEU A 33 -6.69 -8.46 12.16
N LEU A 34 -7.94 -8.20 11.75
CA LEU A 34 -8.38 -6.88 11.31
C LEU A 34 -8.29 -5.80 12.41
N ASN A 35 -8.26 -6.21 13.68
CA ASN A 35 -8.04 -5.32 14.83
C ASN A 35 -6.56 -4.94 15.03
N SER A 36 -5.62 -5.57 14.32
CA SER A 36 -4.17 -5.39 14.51
C SER A 36 -3.45 -4.96 13.23
N VAL A 37 -4.18 -4.42 12.25
CA VAL A 37 -3.61 -3.97 10.98
C VAL A 37 -2.53 -2.91 11.23
N PRO A 38 -1.31 -3.07 10.72
CA PRO A 38 -0.23 -2.11 10.93
C PRO A 38 -0.51 -0.78 10.23
N ALA A 39 -0.13 0.33 10.88
CA ALA A 39 -0.39 1.69 10.40
C ALA A 39 0.87 2.37 9.84
N LEU A 40 1.97 2.24 10.59
CA LEU A 40 3.27 2.84 10.32
C LEU A 40 4.30 1.70 10.21
N PRO A 41 5.54 2.00 9.78
CA PRO A 41 6.60 1.02 9.77
C PRO A 41 6.71 0.34 11.12
N LEU A 42 6.83 -0.97 11.07
CA LEU A 42 7.03 -1.78 12.24
C LEU A 42 8.48 -1.60 12.71
N GLU A 43 8.73 -1.80 14.00
CA GLU A 43 10.10 -1.74 14.49
C GLU A 43 10.96 -2.70 13.66
N ALA A 44 12.01 -2.14 13.05
CA ALA A 44 12.95 -2.92 12.27
C ALA A 44 13.64 -3.91 13.20
N VAL A 45 13.44 -5.20 12.94
CA VAL A 45 14.21 -6.29 13.54
C VAL A 45 14.52 -7.24 12.40
N PRO A 46 15.63 -8.01 12.43
CA PRO A 46 15.68 -9.21 11.61
C PRO A 46 14.51 -10.19 11.90
N HIS A 47 13.75 -10.02 13.00
CA HIS A 47 12.66 -10.89 13.41
C HIS A 47 11.51 -10.12 14.08
N ASN A 48 10.79 -9.26 13.34
CA ASN A 48 9.58 -8.69 13.90
C ASN A 48 8.59 -9.84 14.15
N ARG A 49 8.15 -10.00 15.40
CA ARG A 49 7.23 -11.09 15.73
C ARG A 49 5.85 -10.72 15.17
N PRO A 50 5.12 -11.68 14.57
CA PRO A 50 3.72 -11.45 14.22
C PRO A 50 2.94 -10.97 15.45
N ASN A 51 1.98 -10.06 15.22
CA ASN A 51 1.06 -9.57 16.25
C ASN A 51 0.31 -10.74 16.91
N HIS A 52 -0.07 -11.74 16.10
CA HIS A 52 -0.71 -12.98 16.53
C HIS A 52 0.10 -14.17 16.03
N ALA A 53 1.11 -14.58 16.81
CA ALA A 53 1.96 -15.72 16.48
C ALA A 53 1.18 -17.05 16.37
N ASP A 54 0.11 -17.20 17.15
CA ASP A 54 -0.79 -18.35 17.08
C ASP A 54 -1.51 -18.47 15.73
N LEU A 55 -1.68 -17.36 15.01
CA LEU A 55 -2.34 -17.33 13.72
C LEU A 55 -1.39 -17.55 12.53
N GLN A 56 -0.07 -17.44 12.72
CA GLN A 56 0.90 -17.55 11.62
C GLN A 56 0.77 -18.88 10.87
N GLY A 57 0.78 -20.01 11.58
CA GLY A 57 0.60 -21.33 10.97
C GLY A 57 -0.82 -21.53 10.41
N ILE A 58 -1.83 -20.99 11.10
CA ILE A 58 -3.24 -21.11 10.69
C ILE A 58 -3.49 -20.37 9.37
N ILE A 59 -2.86 -19.21 9.14
CA ILE A 59 -2.93 -18.46 7.88
C ILE A 59 -2.37 -19.32 6.73
N ALA A 60 -1.20 -19.93 6.92
CA ALA A 60 -0.59 -20.80 5.91
C ALA A 60 -1.41 -22.07 5.64
N ASP A 61 -1.93 -22.70 6.69
CA ASP A 61 -2.74 -23.93 6.60
C ASP A 61 -4.12 -23.70 5.95
N ALA A 62 -4.60 -22.45 5.91
CA ALA A 62 -5.83 -22.09 5.23
C ALA A 62 -5.76 -22.35 3.71
N SER A 63 -4.54 -22.41 3.15
CA SER A 63 -4.27 -22.65 1.73
C SER A 63 -5.13 -21.76 0.83
N LEU A 64 -5.15 -20.46 1.12
CA LEU A 64 -5.82 -19.44 0.31
C LEU A 64 -4.96 -19.11 -0.91
N HIS A 65 -5.48 -18.28 -1.82
CA HIS A 65 -4.68 -17.76 -2.92
C HIS A 65 -3.39 -17.10 -2.38
N PRO A 66 -2.20 -17.30 -2.98
CA PRO A 66 -0.93 -16.81 -2.42
C PRO A 66 -0.90 -15.30 -2.13
N ALA A 67 -1.59 -14.49 -2.94
CA ALA A 67 -1.74 -13.07 -2.68
C ALA A 67 -2.55 -12.77 -1.41
N MET A 68 -3.63 -13.52 -1.17
CA MET A 68 -4.42 -13.39 0.06
C MET A 68 -3.63 -13.81 1.28
N GLU A 69 -2.88 -14.92 1.20
CA GLU A 69 -2.01 -15.39 2.27
C GLU A 69 -0.95 -14.33 2.64
N ALA A 70 -0.25 -13.79 1.64
CA ALA A 70 0.73 -12.72 1.85
C ALA A 70 0.09 -11.45 2.46
N CYS A 71 -1.10 -11.06 1.99
CA CYS A 71 -1.85 -9.93 2.55
C CYS A 71 -2.22 -10.14 4.02
N LEU A 72 -2.66 -11.35 4.38
CA LEU A 72 -3.01 -11.69 5.76
C LEU A 72 -1.78 -11.70 6.68
N HIS A 73 -0.64 -12.18 6.21
CA HIS A 73 0.63 -12.06 6.94
C HIS A 73 1.02 -10.59 7.16
N LEU A 74 0.89 -9.72 6.15
CA LEU A 74 1.13 -8.28 6.34
C LEU A 74 0.16 -7.64 7.35
N ILE A 75 -1.13 -8.00 7.31
CA ILE A 75 -2.11 -7.55 8.30
C ILE A 75 -1.73 -8.04 9.71
N ASN A 76 -1.16 -9.24 9.84
CA ASN A 76 -0.65 -9.78 11.09
C ASN A 76 0.70 -9.15 11.52
N GLY A 77 1.29 -8.25 10.75
CA GLY A 77 2.64 -7.74 10.99
C GLY A 77 3.75 -8.77 10.81
N ASP A 78 3.45 -9.91 10.19
CA ASP A 78 4.38 -11.01 9.91
C ASP A 78 5.18 -10.73 8.63
N LEU A 79 6.13 -9.81 8.72
CA LEU A 79 6.94 -9.40 7.57
C LEU A 79 7.77 -10.55 7.00
N TYR A 80 8.21 -11.50 7.83
CA TYR A 80 9.03 -12.62 7.38
C TYR A 80 8.27 -13.53 6.41
N SER A 81 7.09 -14.01 6.80
CA SER A 81 6.28 -14.89 5.94
C SER A 81 5.80 -14.14 4.69
N ALA A 82 5.38 -12.89 4.84
CA ALA A 82 4.98 -12.07 3.71
C ALA A 82 6.14 -11.88 2.71
N HIS A 83 7.35 -11.56 3.20
CA HIS A 83 8.53 -11.36 2.35
C HIS A 83 8.89 -12.65 1.60
N PHE A 84 8.79 -13.81 2.25
CA PHE A 84 9.01 -15.11 1.62
C PHE A 84 8.05 -15.35 0.45
N LEU A 85 6.75 -15.07 0.63
CA LEU A 85 5.72 -15.27 -0.38
C LEU A 85 5.89 -14.31 -1.57
N VAL A 86 5.99 -13.00 -1.31
CA VAL A 86 6.09 -11.99 -2.39
C VAL A 86 7.39 -12.13 -3.19
N ARG A 87 8.48 -12.57 -2.55
CA ARG A 87 9.75 -12.81 -3.25
C ARG A 87 9.70 -14.05 -4.14
N LYS A 88 9.06 -15.13 -3.70
CA LYS A 88 8.95 -16.36 -4.50
C LYS A 88 8.04 -16.20 -5.71
N ALA A 89 7.03 -15.35 -5.59
CA ALA A 89 6.03 -15.12 -6.63
C ALA A 89 6.21 -13.75 -7.34
N GLN A 90 7.42 -13.19 -7.26
CA GLN A 90 7.76 -11.92 -7.89
C GLN A 90 7.51 -11.97 -9.41
N GLY A 91 6.80 -10.96 -9.94
CA GLY A 91 6.44 -10.90 -11.36
C GLY A 91 5.27 -11.81 -11.75
N GLY A 92 4.68 -12.54 -10.80
CA GLY A 92 3.44 -13.29 -10.96
C GLY A 92 2.21 -12.39 -10.86
N SER A 93 1.40 -12.57 -9.80
CA SER A 93 0.20 -11.75 -9.59
C SER A 93 0.56 -10.28 -9.32
N ARG A 94 -0.17 -9.34 -9.94
CA ARG A 94 0.00 -7.90 -9.70
C ARG A 94 -0.37 -7.49 -8.28
N TYR A 95 -1.24 -8.25 -7.61
CA TYR A 95 -1.47 -8.11 -6.18
C TYR A 95 -0.22 -8.37 -5.34
N LEU A 96 0.59 -9.38 -5.72
CA LEU A 96 1.84 -9.69 -5.02
C LEU A 96 2.90 -8.60 -5.24
N ASP A 97 2.98 -8.04 -6.45
CA ASP A 97 3.85 -6.88 -6.72
C ASP A 97 3.45 -5.67 -5.85
N TRP A 98 2.14 -5.42 -5.66
CA TRP A 98 1.63 -4.37 -4.78
C TRP A 98 1.88 -4.66 -3.30
N LEU A 99 1.65 -5.89 -2.86
CA LEU A 99 2.00 -6.34 -1.52
C LEU A 99 3.49 -6.16 -1.22
N HIS A 100 4.36 -6.34 -2.21
CA HIS A 100 5.80 -6.12 -2.07
C HIS A 100 6.12 -4.64 -1.79
N ALA A 101 5.43 -3.72 -2.46
CA ALA A 101 5.54 -2.29 -2.19
C ALA A 101 5.12 -1.94 -0.75
N ILE A 102 3.99 -2.49 -0.31
CA ILE A 102 3.46 -2.27 1.05
C ILE A 102 4.39 -2.92 2.09
N LEU A 103 4.96 -4.08 1.80
CA LEU A 103 5.90 -4.76 2.67
C LEU A 103 7.11 -3.86 2.97
N HIS A 104 7.77 -3.33 1.93
CA HIS A 104 8.92 -2.44 2.12
C HIS A 104 8.52 -1.12 2.80
N LYS A 105 7.30 -0.62 2.57
CA LYS A 105 6.75 0.51 3.32
C LYS A 105 6.67 0.21 4.82
N LEU A 106 6.22 -0.99 5.19
CA LEU A 106 6.12 -1.44 6.59
C LEU A 106 7.48 -1.79 7.21
N GLU A 107 8.49 -2.12 6.41
CA GLU A 107 9.89 -2.27 6.86
C GLU A 107 10.60 -0.93 7.10
N GLY A 108 10.07 0.17 6.54
CA GLY A 108 10.74 1.46 6.49
C GLY A 108 11.78 1.56 5.37
N ASP A 109 11.82 0.59 4.44
CA ASP A 109 12.61 0.66 3.21
C ASP A 109 11.85 1.44 2.13
N PHE A 110 11.73 2.75 2.35
CA PHE A 110 10.93 3.63 1.51
C PHE A 110 11.45 3.73 0.07
N ARG A 111 12.75 3.51 -0.16
CA ARG A 111 13.33 3.51 -1.50
C ARG A 111 12.79 2.33 -2.30
N ASN A 112 12.90 1.12 -1.77
CA ASN A 112 12.37 -0.06 -2.47
C ASN A 112 10.84 -0.01 -2.58
N ALA A 113 10.14 0.50 -1.58
CA ALA A 113 8.69 0.71 -1.65
C ALA A 113 8.29 1.61 -2.84
N LYS A 114 8.92 2.78 -3.02
CA LYS A 114 8.63 3.65 -4.16
C LYS A 114 8.99 3.01 -5.50
N MET A 115 10.06 2.23 -5.58
CA MET A 115 10.42 1.51 -6.81
C MET A 115 9.33 0.53 -7.25
N TRP A 116 8.79 -0.26 -6.33
CA TRP A 116 7.67 -1.17 -6.63
C TRP A 116 6.40 -0.43 -7.05
N TYR A 117 6.03 0.66 -6.38
CA TYR A 117 4.91 1.49 -6.79
C TYR A 117 5.12 2.15 -8.16
N THR A 118 6.35 2.53 -8.49
CA THR A 118 6.72 3.07 -9.80
C THR A 118 6.47 2.04 -10.89
N ASP A 119 6.96 0.81 -10.71
CA ASP A 119 6.80 -0.26 -11.69
C ASP A 119 5.32 -0.66 -11.85
N LEU A 120 4.55 -0.68 -10.76
CA LEU A 120 3.10 -0.89 -10.80
C LEU A 120 2.38 0.19 -11.61
N GLY A 121 2.60 1.47 -11.33
CA GLY A 121 1.88 2.51 -12.08
C GLY A 121 2.35 2.61 -13.53
N ASN A 122 3.63 2.33 -13.84
CA ASN A 122 4.12 2.26 -15.23
C ASN A 122 3.43 1.14 -16.04
N ASN A 123 3.18 0.00 -15.40
CA ASN A 123 2.45 -1.12 -16.03
C ASN A 123 0.93 -0.87 -16.14
N ASN A 124 0.42 0.20 -15.53
CA ASN A 124 -1.00 0.55 -15.49
C ASN A 124 -1.33 1.87 -16.21
N VAL A 125 -0.39 2.44 -16.97
CA VAL A 125 -0.62 3.67 -17.74
C VAL A 125 -1.78 3.49 -18.73
N GLY A 126 -2.69 4.47 -18.72
CA GLY A 126 -3.88 4.49 -19.57
C GLY A 126 -4.92 3.40 -19.25
N ALA A 127 -4.92 2.84 -18.05
CA ALA A 127 -5.93 1.84 -17.63
C ALA A 127 -7.36 2.38 -17.67
N GLU A 128 -7.55 3.68 -17.52
CA GLU A 128 -8.85 4.36 -17.64
C GLU A 128 -9.27 4.60 -19.10
N ASP A 129 -8.32 4.66 -20.04
CA ASP A 129 -8.56 4.89 -21.47
C ASP A 129 -9.17 3.66 -22.19
N GLY A 130 -9.43 2.57 -21.46
CA GLY A 130 -9.97 1.31 -21.95
C GLY A 130 -11.50 1.22 -22.02
N MET A 131 -12.23 2.30 -21.72
CA MET A 131 -13.69 2.37 -21.93
C MET A 131 -14.09 2.86 -23.33
N ASP A 132 -13.20 2.77 -24.32
CA ASP A 132 -13.53 3.04 -25.72
C ASP A 132 -13.65 1.72 -26.49
N GLU A 133 -14.88 1.34 -26.84
CA GLU A 133 -15.28 0.02 -27.41
C GLU A 133 -14.67 -0.34 -28.78
N HIS A 134 -13.69 0.40 -29.31
CA HIS A 134 -13.26 0.29 -30.72
C HIS A 134 -11.73 0.20 -30.93
N GLN A 135 -11.01 -0.63 -30.14
CA GLN A 135 -9.61 -0.94 -30.48
C GLN A 135 -9.45 -2.38 -30.97
N THR A 136 -9.21 -2.51 -32.28
CA THR A 136 -8.80 -3.73 -32.97
C THR A 136 -7.47 -4.26 -32.43
N PRO A 137 -7.25 -5.59 -32.39
CA PRO A 137 -6.04 -6.18 -31.82
C PRO A 137 -4.81 -5.80 -32.65
N SER A 138 -3.79 -5.23 -32.01
CA SER A 138 -2.48 -5.01 -32.63
C SER A 138 -1.78 -6.35 -32.85
N GLU A 139 -1.49 -6.67 -34.11
CA GLU A 139 -0.65 -7.81 -34.51
C GLU A 139 0.80 -7.56 -34.05
N GLY A 140 1.23 -8.29 -33.01
CA GLY A 140 2.55 -8.09 -32.43
C GLY A 140 2.86 -8.93 -31.19
N GLY A 141 2.55 -10.22 -31.22
CA GLY A 141 3.23 -11.34 -30.52
C GLY A 141 3.92 -11.18 -29.16
N ARG A 142 3.46 -10.30 -28.27
CA ARG A 142 3.56 -10.44 -26.81
C ARG A 142 2.18 -10.05 -26.29
N GLU A 143 1.46 -10.99 -25.68
CA GLU A 143 0.30 -10.63 -24.88
C GLU A 143 0.73 -9.51 -23.94
N ARG A 144 0.22 -8.29 -24.17
CA ARG A 144 0.33 -7.23 -23.17
C ARG A 144 -0.41 -7.78 -21.97
N ALA A 145 0.31 -8.12 -20.90
CA ALA A 145 -0.29 -8.50 -19.63
C ALA A 145 -1.43 -7.50 -19.34
N GLY A 146 -2.63 -8.01 -19.08
CA GLY A 146 -3.81 -7.18 -18.87
C GLY A 146 -3.54 -6.07 -17.85
N LYS A 147 -4.08 -4.88 -18.08
CA LYS A 147 -3.92 -3.75 -17.16
C LYS A 147 -4.55 -4.13 -15.81
N PHE A 148 -3.84 -3.89 -14.73
CA PHE A 148 -4.28 -4.19 -13.37
C PHE A 148 -5.08 -3.01 -12.81
N VAL A 149 -6.36 -2.97 -13.24
CA VAL A 149 -7.34 -1.91 -12.96
C VAL A 149 -7.44 -1.57 -11.46
N ARG A 150 -7.36 -2.58 -10.60
CA ARG A 150 -7.41 -2.42 -9.13
C ARG A 150 -6.42 -1.38 -8.58
N PHE A 151 -5.26 -1.19 -9.22
CA PHE A 151 -4.30 -0.20 -8.75
C PHE A 151 -4.82 1.24 -8.84
N HIS A 152 -5.54 1.58 -9.92
CA HIS A 152 -6.11 2.94 -10.09
C HIS A 152 -7.39 3.15 -9.28
N GLU A 153 -8.11 2.09 -8.95
CA GLU A 153 -9.28 2.17 -8.05
C GLU A 153 -8.88 2.72 -6.67
N PHE A 154 -7.63 2.47 -6.24
CA PHE A 154 -7.12 2.93 -4.96
C PHE A 154 -6.21 4.16 -5.08
N TRP A 155 -5.13 4.07 -5.85
CA TRP A 155 -4.12 5.12 -5.94
C TRP A 155 -4.39 6.07 -7.08
N PHE A 156 -4.20 7.37 -6.82
CA PHE A 156 -4.13 8.33 -7.91
C PHE A 156 -2.85 8.08 -8.72
N VAL A 157 -3.03 7.69 -9.98
CA VAL A 157 -1.93 7.50 -10.93
C VAL A 157 -1.98 8.67 -11.91
N PRO A 158 -1.04 9.64 -11.84
CA PRO A 158 -0.97 10.66 -12.88
C PRO A 158 -0.78 10.00 -14.24
N ALA A 159 -1.20 10.68 -15.33
CA ALA A 159 -1.22 10.15 -16.70
C ALA A 159 0.11 9.54 -17.17
N THR A 160 1.19 9.78 -16.43
CA THR A 160 2.44 9.02 -16.48
C THR A 160 3.03 8.99 -15.06
N ASN A 161 3.48 7.82 -14.59
CA ASN A 161 4.49 7.72 -13.52
C ASN A 161 5.85 8.26 -14.03
N GLY A 162 5.84 9.49 -14.56
CA GLY A 162 6.89 10.10 -15.37
C GLY A 162 6.52 11.43 -16.07
N GLY A 163 5.34 12.00 -15.81
CA GLY A 163 4.93 13.25 -16.45
C GLY A 163 3.84 13.95 -15.69
N ALA A 164 3.58 15.19 -16.08
CA ALA A 164 2.81 16.18 -15.32
C ALA A 164 1.30 15.87 -15.30
N GLY A 165 0.90 14.77 -14.67
CA GLY A 165 -0.45 14.67 -14.13
C GLY A 165 -0.56 15.57 -12.90
N GLU A 166 -1.71 16.21 -12.75
CA GLU A 166 -1.99 17.07 -11.61
C GLU A 166 -2.18 16.23 -10.33
N ARG A 167 -1.32 16.45 -9.34
CA ARG A 167 -1.43 15.92 -7.97
C ARG A 167 -1.80 17.04 -6.99
N THR A 168 -2.26 16.69 -5.79
CA THR A 168 -2.46 17.69 -4.73
C THR A 168 -1.12 18.18 -4.19
N ALA A 169 -0.97 19.51 -4.10
CA ALA A 169 0.19 20.14 -3.48
C ALA A 169 0.15 19.97 -1.95
N ALA A 170 1.31 19.93 -1.29
CA ALA A 170 1.38 19.76 0.17
C ALA A 170 0.48 20.74 0.94
N LYS A 171 0.47 22.01 0.54
CA LYS A 171 -0.33 23.10 1.15
C LYS A 171 -1.86 22.93 1.00
N GLU A 172 -2.30 22.09 0.07
CA GLU A 172 -3.72 21.84 -0.25
C GLU A 172 -4.17 20.46 0.25
N LEU A 173 -3.26 19.68 0.83
CA LEU A 173 -3.54 18.34 1.30
C LEU A 173 -4.28 18.38 2.64
N ASP A 174 -5.56 18.01 2.63
CA ASP A 174 -6.35 17.87 3.85
C ASP A 174 -6.50 16.39 4.23
N LEU A 175 -5.58 15.90 5.06
CA LEU A 175 -5.58 14.52 5.56
C LEU A 175 -6.74 14.25 6.52
N GLN A 176 -7.32 15.28 7.14
CA GLN A 176 -8.38 15.14 8.15
C GLN A 176 -9.78 15.14 7.54
N ARG A 177 -9.97 15.79 6.38
CA ARG A 177 -11.28 15.88 5.70
C ARG A 177 -11.48 14.86 4.59
N SER A 178 -10.60 13.87 4.43
CA SER A 178 -10.76 12.87 3.37
C SER A 178 -11.86 11.85 3.69
N GLN A 179 -13.00 11.99 3.02
CA GLN A 179 -14.15 11.09 3.17
C GLN A 179 -14.11 9.90 2.19
N SER A 180 -13.29 9.95 1.14
CA SER A 180 -13.16 8.91 0.11
C SER A 180 -11.68 8.66 -0.26
N LEU A 181 -11.42 7.53 -0.95
CA LEU A 181 -10.12 6.96 -1.34
C LEU A 181 -9.07 7.99 -1.82
N PRO A 182 -7.76 7.64 -1.88
CA PRO A 182 -6.68 8.53 -2.34
C PRO A 182 -6.96 9.30 -3.64
N HIS A 183 -7.80 8.76 -4.52
CA HIS A 183 -8.28 9.44 -5.72
C HIS A 183 -8.92 10.82 -5.45
N ALA A 184 -9.73 10.96 -4.39
CA ALA A 184 -10.36 12.24 -4.03
C ALA A 184 -9.33 13.28 -3.53
N LEU A 185 -8.24 12.79 -2.94
CA LEU A 185 -7.11 13.61 -2.52
C LEU A 185 -6.08 13.82 -3.63
N ARG A 186 -6.23 13.17 -4.79
CA ARG A 186 -5.20 13.08 -5.84
C ARG A 186 -3.82 12.76 -5.26
N LEU A 187 -3.82 11.91 -4.23
CA LEU A 187 -2.65 11.54 -3.46
C LEU A 187 -2.03 10.31 -4.09
N THR A 188 -0.77 10.43 -4.51
CA THR A 188 -0.05 9.30 -5.11
C THR A 188 0.47 8.34 -4.04
N ALA A 189 0.83 7.13 -4.43
CA ALA A 189 1.51 6.18 -3.56
C ALA A 189 2.87 6.73 -3.05
N HIS A 190 3.62 7.47 -3.88
CA HIS A 190 4.89 8.06 -3.46
C HIS A 190 4.72 9.16 -2.42
N GLN A 191 3.70 10.01 -2.55
CA GLN A 191 3.36 11.00 -1.53
C GLN A 191 2.91 10.33 -0.24
N HIS A 192 2.17 9.22 -0.30
CA HIS A 192 1.83 8.47 0.91
C HIS A 192 3.08 7.89 1.58
N ILE A 193 4.03 7.35 0.82
CA ILE A 193 5.33 6.90 1.37
C ILE A 193 6.05 8.04 2.11
N ASP A 194 6.09 9.22 1.51
CA ASP A 194 6.68 10.40 2.13
C ASP A 194 5.97 10.77 3.44
N LEU A 195 4.64 10.77 3.47
CA LEU A 195 3.87 11.02 4.68
C LEU A 195 4.13 9.97 5.76
N VAL A 196 4.23 8.69 5.40
CA VAL A 196 4.53 7.60 6.34
C VAL A 196 5.93 7.77 6.93
N PHE A 197 6.92 8.14 6.12
CA PHE A 197 8.26 8.51 6.61
C PHE A 197 8.18 9.67 7.61
N LEU A 198 7.51 10.76 7.25
CA LEU A 198 7.41 11.95 8.11
C LEU A 198 6.67 11.67 9.42
N ALA A 199 5.57 10.92 9.40
CA ALA A 199 4.84 10.52 10.60
C ALA A 199 5.72 9.63 11.51
N SER A 200 6.49 8.72 10.92
CA SER A 200 7.45 7.87 11.65
C SER A 200 8.58 8.70 12.27
N LEU A 201 9.09 9.67 11.54
CA LEU A 201 10.13 10.59 12.00
C LEU A 201 9.61 11.46 13.15
N ALA A 202 8.39 11.99 13.05
CA ALA A 202 7.75 12.78 14.11
C ALA A 202 7.56 11.96 15.39
N SER A 203 7.06 10.72 15.28
CA SER A 203 6.93 9.79 16.40
C SER A 203 8.28 9.46 17.05
N LYS A 204 9.33 9.24 16.24
CA LYS A 204 10.69 8.98 16.72
C LYS A 204 11.31 10.22 17.38
N ALA A 205 11.06 11.42 16.86
CA ALA A 205 11.52 12.68 17.43
C ALA A 205 10.86 12.98 18.79
N ALA A 206 9.59 12.58 18.97
CA ALA A 206 8.90 12.70 20.26
C ALA A 206 9.51 11.81 21.35
N SER A 207 10.11 10.67 20.98
CA SER A 207 10.66 9.67 21.91
C SER A 207 12.20 9.71 22.06
N SER A 208 12.94 10.28 21.11
CA SER A 208 14.41 10.28 21.10
C SER A 208 15.02 11.67 21.26
N SER A 209 15.92 11.83 22.24
CA SER A 209 16.66 13.08 22.44
C SER A 209 17.64 13.43 21.33
N ALA A 210 18.04 12.44 20.50
CA ALA A 210 18.98 12.64 19.40
C ALA A 210 18.36 13.39 18.20
N LEU A 211 17.02 13.40 18.07
CA LEU A 211 16.28 14.01 16.96
C LEU A 211 15.58 15.33 17.36
N LYS A 212 16.04 15.98 18.44
CA LYS A 212 15.40 17.20 18.97
C LYS A 212 15.72 18.47 18.18
N SER A 213 16.84 18.53 17.45
CA SER A 213 17.23 19.74 16.73
C SER A 213 16.58 19.78 15.34
N SER A 214 16.16 20.98 14.94
CA SER A 214 15.65 21.25 13.59
C SER A 214 16.65 20.80 12.52
N ASP A 215 17.95 20.97 12.77
CA ASP A 215 19.01 20.56 11.84
C ASP A 215 19.08 19.05 11.65
N SER A 216 18.82 18.25 12.69
CA SER A 216 18.83 16.79 12.58
C SER A 216 17.64 16.31 11.74
N ILE A 217 16.47 16.91 11.93
CA ILE A 217 15.28 16.61 11.14
C ILE A 217 15.49 16.99 9.67
N ALA A 218 16.03 18.17 9.41
CA ALA A 218 16.31 18.64 8.05
C ALA A 218 17.24 17.67 7.30
N ARG A 219 18.27 17.13 7.98
CA ARG A 219 19.17 16.12 7.39
C ARG A 219 18.47 14.80 7.08
N GLU A 220 17.58 14.33 7.95
CA GLU A 220 16.79 13.11 7.68
C GLU A 220 15.85 13.31 6.48
N ASN A 221 15.17 14.46 6.40
CA ASN A 221 14.34 14.83 5.26
C ASN A 221 15.15 14.88 3.95
N GLU A 222 16.32 15.54 3.97
CA GLU A 222 17.21 15.63 2.81
C GLU A 222 17.69 14.24 2.37
N LYS A 223 18.10 13.39 3.32
CA LYS A 223 18.52 12.02 3.05
C LYS A 223 17.39 11.18 2.45
N HIS A 224 16.18 11.30 2.98
CA HIS A 224 15.01 10.61 2.45
C HIS A 224 14.68 11.08 1.03
N HIS A 225 14.61 12.39 0.80
CA HIS A 225 14.35 12.96 -0.52
C HIS A 225 15.43 12.56 -1.54
N SER A 226 16.70 12.63 -1.14
CA SER A 226 17.83 12.25 -1.98
C SER A 226 17.76 10.79 -2.41
N SER A 227 17.57 9.88 -1.44
CA SER A 227 17.63 8.44 -1.68
C SER A 227 16.36 7.81 -2.28
N THR A 228 15.21 8.45 -2.11
CA THR A 228 13.93 7.91 -2.60
C THR A 228 13.36 8.67 -3.79
N THR A 229 13.94 9.81 -4.17
CA THR A 229 13.43 10.66 -5.25
C THR A 229 14.54 11.14 -6.16
N VAL A 230 15.52 11.88 -5.67
CA VAL A 230 16.56 12.48 -6.54
C VAL A 230 17.42 11.42 -7.24
N SER A 231 17.78 10.33 -6.54
CA SER A 231 18.60 9.25 -7.10
C SER A 231 17.87 8.33 -8.06
N GLU A 232 16.54 8.45 -8.18
CA GLU A 232 15.70 7.54 -8.95
C GLU A 232 15.07 8.29 -10.14
N ASP A 233 15.65 8.11 -11.33
CA ASP A 233 15.25 8.83 -12.55
C ASP A 233 13.75 8.76 -12.84
N LYS A 234 13.15 7.58 -12.66
CA LYS A 234 11.71 7.38 -12.87
C LYS A 234 10.85 8.19 -11.90
N ILE A 235 11.34 8.48 -10.69
CA ILE A 235 10.60 9.18 -9.65
C ILE A 235 10.84 10.68 -9.76
N LYS A 236 12.10 11.12 -9.88
CA LYS A 236 12.48 12.55 -9.92
C LYS A 236 11.73 13.31 -11.03
N ASP A 237 11.54 12.66 -12.19
CA ASP A 237 10.94 13.29 -13.36
C ASP A 237 9.39 13.20 -13.35
N SER A 238 8.82 12.30 -12.55
CA SER A 238 7.37 12.06 -12.49
C SER A 238 6.57 13.10 -11.70
N LYS A 239 7.22 13.91 -10.86
CA LYS A 239 6.58 14.83 -9.89
C LYS A 239 5.54 14.16 -8.96
N SER A 240 5.57 12.84 -8.88
CA SER A 240 4.63 12.05 -8.09
C SER A 240 5.03 11.99 -6.61
N ALA A 241 6.24 12.41 -6.23
CA ALA A 241 6.68 12.57 -4.85
C ALA A 241 6.64 14.05 -4.42
N PHE A 242 6.73 14.31 -3.11
CA PHE A 242 6.91 15.66 -2.60
C PHE A 242 8.35 16.15 -2.85
N ASP A 243 8.51 17.45 -3.12
CA ASP A 243 9.82 18.07 -3.15
C ASP A 243 10.37 18.31 -1.73
N ALA A 244 11.66 18.66 -1.62
CA ALA A 244 12.31 18.88 -0.33
C ALA A 244 11.63 19.95 0.53
N ASN A 245 11.09 21.02 -0.07
CA ASN A 245 10.41 22.09 0.67
C ASN A 245 9.03 21.62 1.17
N GLU A 246 8.30 20.89 0.33
CA GLU A 246 7.03 20.26 0.70
C GLU A 246 7.21 19.29 1.88
N LEU A 247 8.25 18.45 1.86
CA LEU A 247 8.57 17.53 2.96
C LEU A 247 8.82 18.28 4.28
N GLN A 248 9.59 19.38 4.23
CA GLN A 248 9.90 20.17 5.41
C GLN A 248 8.66 20.84 6.02
N ASN A 249 7.76 21.35 5.17
CA ASN A 249 6.50 21.96 5.61
C ASN A 249 5.54 20.92 6.20
N LEU A 250 5.39 19.78 5.54
CA LEU A 250 4.53 18.69 6.01
C LEU A 250 5.03 18.10 7.34
N TYR A 251 6.35 18.02 7.54
CA TYR A 251 6.91 17.60 8.83
C TYR A 251 6.46 18.53 9.96
N ALA A 252 6.54 19.85 9.76
CA ALA A 252 6.17 20.83 10.77
C ALA A 252 4.69 20.70 11.18
N GLU A 253 3.81 20.40 10.21
CA GLU A 253 2.40 20.12 10.46
C GLU A 253 2.20 18.80 11.23
N LEU A 254 2.77 17.70 10.74
CA LEU A 254 2.66 16.39 11.35
C LEU A 254 3.23 16.35 12.77
N GLN A 255 4.30 17.10 13.04
CA GLN A 255 4.90 17.20 14.38
C GLN A 255 3.93 17.81 15.40
N GLN A 256 3.05 18.71 14.98
CA GLN A 256 2.12 19.43 15.86
C GLN A 256 0.74 18.77 15.94
N ASP A 257 0.38 17.96 14.94
CA ASP A 257 -0.95 17.38 14.83
C ASP A 257 -0.93 15.84 14.82
N THR A 258 -1.19 15.25 15.99
CA THR A 258 -1.32 13.80 16.16
C THR A 258 -2.44 13.20 15.32
N ARG A 259 -3.54 13.92 15.06
CA ARG A 259 -4.65 13.41 14.24
C ARG A 259 -4.22 13.25 12.78
N SER A 260 -3.38 14.15 12.27
CA SER A 260 -2.80 14.02 10.93
C SER A 260 -1.84 12.83 10.86
N GLN A 261 -1.06 12.55 11.90
CA GLN A 261 -0.25 11.32 11.98
C GLN A 261 -1.12 10.05 11.97
N GLU A 262 -2.20 10.04 12.74
CA GLU A 262 -3.17 8.93 12.78
C GLU A 262 -3.87 8.73 11.42
N ALA A 263 -4.18 9.81 10.71
CA ALA A 263 -4.76 9.78 9.38
C ALA A 263 -3.82 9.12 8.36
N VAL A 264 -2.53 9.45 8.38
CA VAL A 264 -1.50 8.81 7.54
C VAL A 264 -1.44 7.30 7.79
N GLY A 265 -1.40 6.90 9.07
CA GLY A 265 -1.38 5.48 9.44
C GLY A 265 -2.69 4.76 9.07
N SER A 266 -3.83 5.45 9.20
CA SER A 266 -5.13 4.93 8.80
C SER A 266 -5.23 4.66 7.30
N LEU A 267 -4.52 5.43 6.46
CA LEU A 267 -4.46 5.18 5.03
C LEU A 267 -3.68 3.90 4.71
N THR A 268 -2.58 3.62 5.41
CA THR A 268 -1.86 2.33 5.27
C THR A 268 -2.77 1.15 5.64
N LYS A 269 -3.52 1.27 6.75
CA LYS A 269 -4.49 0.25 7.16
C LYS A 269 -5.57 0.05 6.09
N LEU A 270 -6.10 1.15 5.57
CA LEU A 270 -7.13 1.14 4.55
C LEU A 270 -6.64 0.44 3.28
N GLU A 271 -5.40 0.69 2.84
CA GLU A 271 -4.83 0.03 1.66
C GLU A 271 -4.75 -1.50 1.83
N LEU A 272 -4.25 -1.98 2.96
CA LEU A 272 -4.19 -3.42 3.25
C LEU A 272 -5.58 -4.07 3.29
N VAL A 273 -6.52 -3.45 4.00
CA VAL A 273 -7.88 -3.99 4.16
C VAL A 273 -8.67 -3.91 2.85
N TRP A 274 -8.54 -2.81 2.10
CA TRP A 274 -9.13 -2.66 0.78
C TRP A 274 -8.59 -3.73 -0.17
N MET A 275 -7.27 -3.92 -0.20
CA MET A 275 -6.64 -4.90 -1.07
C MET A 275 -7.06 -6.33 -0.75
N LEU A 276 -7.17 -6.70 0.54
CA LEU A 276 -7.75 -7.99 0.93
C LEU A 276 -9.20 -8.12 0.44
N SER A 277 -9.99 -7.06 0.53
CA SER A 277 -11.38 -7.06 0.05
C SER A 277 -11.44 -7.30 -1.46
N SER A 278 -10.62 -6.60 -2.24
CA SER A 278 -10.54 -6.80 -3.69
C SER A 278 -10.09 -8.22 -4.06
N MET A 279 -9.14 -8.80 -3.31
CA MET A 279 -8.75 -10.20 -3.52
C MET A 279 -9.87 -11.18 -3.17
N VAL A 280 -10.69 -10.89 -2.15
CA VAL A 280 -11.86 -11.70 -1.82
C VAL A 280 -12.92 -11.60 -2.92
N ASP A 281 -13.13 -10.42 -3.50
CA ASP A 281 -14.03 -10.26 -4.65
C ASP A 281 -13.54 -11.05 -5.88
N ASP A 282 -12.22 -11.06 -6.12
CA ASP A 282 -11.63 -11.71 -7.28
C ASP A 282 -11.46 -13.23 -7.12
N PHE A 283 -11.13 -13.71 -5.91
CA PHE A 283 -10.78 -15.12 -5.65
C PHE A 283 -11.75 -15.86 -4.71
N GLY A 284 -12.49 -15.14 -3.87
CA GLY A 284 -13.29 -15.68 -2.78
C GLY A 284 -12.46 -16.23 -1.61
N TRP A 285 -13.13 -16.57 -0.49
CA TRP A 285 -12.53 -17.31 0.63
C TRP A 285 -12.43 -18.82 0.34
N ARG A 286 -11.97 -19.19 -0.85
CA ARG A 286 -11.86 -20.59 -1.27
C ARG A 286 -10.44 -21.11 -1.06
N ARG A 287 -10.35 -22.41 -0.82
CA ARG A 287 -9.07 -23.12 -0.83
C ARG A 287 -8.50 -23.07 -2.25
N PHE A 288 -7.25 -22.68 -2.37
CA PHE A 288 -6.51 -22.61 -3.62
C PHE A 288 -5.87 -23.97 -3.88
N GLU A 289 -6.21 -24.58 -5.02
CA GLU A 289 -5.65 -25.85 -5.45
C GLU A 289 -4.53 -25.58 -6.48
N MET A 290 -3.43 -26.33 -6.39
CA MET A 290 -2.23 -26.10 -7.21
C MET A 290 -2.44 -26.23 -8.73
N GLU A 291 -3.55 -26.81 -9.18
CA GLU A 291 -3.86 -26.97 -10.61
C GLU A 291 -4.27 -25.65 -11.29
N GLU A 292 -4.53 -24.59 -10.52
CA GLU A 292 -4.96 -23.26 -11.02
C GLU A 292 -3.79 -22.34 -11.45
N THR A 293 -2.54 -22.82 -11.51
CA THR A 293 -1.35 -22.02 -11.82
C THR A 293 -0.96 -21.95 -13.31
N VAL A 294 -1.91 -22.16 -14.24
CA VAL A 294 -1.63 -22.12 -15.69
C VAL A 294 -1.97 -20.75 -16.29
#